data_AF-A0A537T448-F1
#
_entry.id   AF-A0A537T448-F1
#
_cell.length_a   1.000
_cell.length_b   1.000
_cell.length_c   1.000
_cell.angle_alpha   90.00
_cell.angle_beta   90.00
_cell.angle_gamma   90.00
#
_symmetry.space_group_name_H-M   'P 1'
#
loop_
_entity.id
_entity.type
_entity.pdbx_description
1 polymer ?
#
loop_
_entity_poly.entity_id
_entity_poly.type
_entity_poly.pdbx_seq_one_letter_code
_entity_poly.pdbx_strand_id
1 'polypeptide(L)'
;HTGAWRYPAAWPDANFNFLHIKRLIRKLEAGKFDAFFMADHLAVLNMPINALKRSHTVTSFEPFTLLSALAGATEHIGLIATGS
;
A
#
# COMPACT_ATOMS: atom_id res chain seq x y z
N HIS A 1 -6.06 -7.44 5.61
CA HIS A 1 -6.67 -8.53 6.40
C HIS A 1 -5.57 -9.40 7.00
N THR A 2 -5.68 -9.77 8.28
CA THR A 2 -4.68 -10.62 8.98
C THR A 2 -4.48 -11.94 8.24
N GLY A 3 -3.21 -12.30 7.99
CA GLY A 3 -2.84 -13.57 7.35
C GLY A 3 -3.19 -13.73 5.87
N ALA A 4 -3.77 -12.71 5.21
CA ALA A 4 -4.22 -12.83 3.83
C ALA A 4 -3.09 -13.08 2.81
N TRP A 5 -1.85 -12.71 3.15
CA TRP A 5 -0.66 -13.00 2.32
C TRP A 5 -0.40 -14.50 2.12
N ARG A 6 -0.98 -15.36 2.97
CA ARG A 6 -0.83 -16.82 2.88
C ARG A 6 -1.75 -17.45 1.83
N TYR A 7 -2.70 -16.70 1.29
CA TYR A 7 -3.55 -17.20 0.22
C TYR A 7 -2.71 -17.39 -1.06
N PRO A 8 -2.76 -18.56 -1.74
CA PRO A 8 -1.87 -18.84 -2.87
C PRO A 8 -1.94 -17.85 -4.04
N ALA A 9 -3.05 -17.14 -4.22
CA ALA A 9 -3.19 -16.13 -5.26
C ALA A 9 -2.97 -14.68 -4.77
N ALA A 10 -2.59 -14.49 -3.50
CA ALA A 10 -2.20 -13.18 -2.98
C ALA A 10 -0.74 -12.87 -3.31
N TRP A 11 -0.39 -11.59 -3.30
CA TRP A 11 1.00 -11.15 -3.31
C TRP A 11 1.50 -10.95 -1.88
N PRO A 12 2.44 -11.78 -1.40
CA PRO A 12 2.88 -11.72 -0.01
C PRO A 12 3.71 -10.46 0.31
N ASP A 13 4.22 -9.80 -0.71
CA ASP A 13 5.11 -8.63 -0.67
C ASP A 13 4.43 -7.34 -1.17
N ALA A 14 3.10 -7.33 -1.31
CA ALA A 14 2.36 -6.23 -1.93
C ALA A 14 2.66 -4.84 -1.33
N ASN A 15 2.97 -4.76 -0.03
CA ASN A 15 3.21 -3.50 0.68
C ASN A 15 4.58 -2.86 0.40
N PHE A 16 5.51 -3.59 -0.22
CA PHE A 16 6.86 -3.13 -0.53
C PHE A 16 7.31 -3.53 -1.95
N ASN A 17 6.36 -3.95 -2.80
CA ASN A 17 6.61 -4.23 -4.21
C ASN A 17 6.02 -3.12 -5.09
N PHE A 18 6.89 -2.22 -5.54
CA PHE A 18 6.47 -1.08 -6.35
C PHE A 18 5.79 -1.49 -7.66
N LEU A 19 6.23 -2.58 -8.31
CA LEU A 19 5.64 -3.04 -9.57
C LEU A 19 4.20 -3.51 -9.38
N HIS A 20 3.91 -4.18 -8.26
CA HIS A 20 2.54 -4.56 -7.91
C HIS A 20 1.66 -3.34 -7.64
N ILE A 21 2.14 -2.37 -6.87
CA ILE A 21 1.40 -1.13 -6.58
C ILE A 21 1.16 -0.31 -7.86
N LYS A 22 2.19 -0.15 -8.70
CA LYS A 22 2.09 0.52 -10.01
C LYS A 22 1.06 -0.17 -10.91
N ARG A 23 1.00 -1.50 -10.92
CA ARG A 23 -0.02 -2.24 -11.68
C ARG A 23 -1.43 -1.99 -11.14
N LEU A 24 -1.59 -1.96 -9.81
CA LEU A 24 -2.88 -1.71 -9.17
C LEU A 24 -3.38 -0.29 -9.44
N ILE A 25 -2.53 0.73 -9.28
CA ILE A 25 -2.97 2.12 -9.46
C ILE A 25 -3.38 2.42 -10.91
N ARG A 26 -2.66 1.87 -11.91
CA ARG A 26 -3.06 2.01 -13.33
C ARG A 26 -4.42 1.36 -13.60
N LYS A 27 -4.74 0.26 -12.90
CA LYS A 27 -6.05 -0.38 -12.99
C LYS A 27 -7.15 0.46 -12.32
N LEU A 28 -6.85 1.10 -11.18
CA LEU A 28 -7.76 2.02 -10.51
C LEU A 28 -8.08 3.24 -11.39
N GLU A 29 -7.04 3.83 -12.00
CA GLU A 29 -7.19 4.97 -12.90
C GLU A 29 -7.98 4.62 -14.17
N ALA A 30 -7.70 3.48 -14.80
CA ALA A 30 -8.50 2.97 -15.92
C ALA A 30 -9.96 2.74 -15.52
N GLY A 31 -10.19 2.35 -14.26
CA GLY A 31 -11.51 2.20 -13.65
C GLY A 31 -12.16 3.51 -13.17
N LYS A 32 -11.54 4.67 -13.43
CA LYS A 32 -12.06 6.01 -13.06
C LYS A 32 -12.27 6.21 -11.56
N PHE A 33 -11.46 5.55 -10.73
CA PHE A 33 -11.40 5.87 -9.31
C PHE A 33 -10.88 7.29 -9.11
N ASP A 34 -11.47 8.01 -8.15
CA ASP A 34 -11.07 9.40 -7.86
C ASP A 34 -9.67 9.50 -7.26
N ALA A 35 -9.30 8.56 -6.38
CA ALA A 35 -8.03 8.60 -5.67
C ALA A 35 -7.49 7.24 -5.26
N PHE A 36 -6.17 7.17 -5.13
CA PHE A 36 -5.44 6.19 -4.35
C PHE A 36 -5.08 6.79 -2.99
N PHE A 37 -5.37 6.06 -1.92
CA PHE A 37 -5.10 6.47 -0.54
C PHE A 37 -4.09 5.53 0.12
N MET A 38 -3.00 6.09 0.65
CA MET A 38 -1.98 5.39 1.43
C MET A 38 -2.09 5.78 2.90
N ALA A 39 -2.43 4.81 3.75
CA ALA A 39 -2.39 4.98 5.20
C ALA A 39 -0.95 4.81 5.71
N ASP A 40 -0.63 5.48 6.82
CA ASP A 40 0.67 5.39 7.46
C ASP A 40 0.59 5.30 8.99
N HIS A 41 1.66 4.77 9.59
CA HIS A 41 1.89 4.74 11.03
C HIS A 41 3.38 5.02 11.32
N LEU A 42 3.67 6.05 12.13
CA LEU A 42 5.05 6.40 12.54
C LEU A 42 5.73 5.34 13.43
N ALA A 43 4.95 4.42 13.99
CA ALA A 43 5.45 3.36 14.85
C ALA A 43 4.73 2.05 14.56
N VAL A 44 5.41 0.93 14.87
CA VAL A 44 4.78 -0.39 14.87
C VAL A 44 3.57 -0.36 15.81
N LEU A 45 2.45 -0.92 15.35
CA LEU A 45 1.23 -1.00 16.15
C LEU A 45 1.48 -1.67 17.50
N ASN A 46 0.92 -1.11 18.58
CA ASN A 46 1.03 -1.66 19.92
C ASN A 46 0.18 -2.94 20.05
N MET A 47 0.70 -4.06 19.55
CA MET A 47 0.03 -5.34 19.44
C MET A 47 0.94 -6.49 19.90
N PRO A 48 0.39 -7.63 20.36
CA PRO A 48 1.20 -8.81 20.66
C PRO A 48 2.04 -9.25 19.46
N ILE A 49 3.27 -9.74 19.71
CA ILE A 49 4.20 -10.18 18.65
C ILE A 49 3.56 -11.19 17.69
N ASN A 50 2.75 -12.13 18.20
CA ASN A 50 2.08 -13.13 17.37
C ASN A 50 1.04 -12.52 16.42
N ALA A 51 0.45 -11.38 16.79
CA ALA A 51 -0.47 -10.64 15.93
C ALA A 51 0.31 -9.82 14.89
N LEU A 52 1.42 -9.18 15.29
CA LEU A 52 2.31 -8.45 14.39
C LEU A 52 2.84 -9.35 13.26
N LYS A 53 3.27 -10.57 13.57
CA LYS A 53 3.73 -11.57 12.57
C LYS A 53 2.70 -11.92 11.48
N ARG A 54 1.42 -11.62 11.71
CA ARG A 54 0.32 -11.91 10.78
C ARG A 54 -0.26 -10.63 10.17
N SER A 55 0.28 -9.47 10.53
CA SER A 55 -0.15 -8.17 10.02
C SER A 55 0.64 -7.77 8.78
N HIS A 56 -0.04 -7.04 7.90
CA HIS A 56 0.56 -6.35 6.77
C HIS A 56 1.11 -4.97 7.15
N THR A 57 0.71 -4.42 8.29
CA THR A 57 1.02 -3.04 8.71
C THR A 57 2.35 -2.90 9.44
N VAL A 58 3.16 -3.95 9.51
CA VAL A 58 4.47 -3.90 10.18
C VAL A 58 5.49 -3.12 9.35
N THR A 59 5.33 -3.15 8.02
CA THR A 59 6.21 -2.43 7.10
C THR A 59 5.48 -2.12 5.80
N SER A 60 5.76 -0.95 5.25
CA SER A 60 5.31 -0.45 3.95
C SER A 60 6.30 0.58 3.44
N PHE A 61 6.14 1.01 2.18
CA PHE A 61 6.84 2.20 1.71
C PHE A 61 6.47 3.44 2.54
N GLU A 62 7.42 4.38 2.62
CA GLU A 62 7.14 5.73 3.08
C GLU A 62 6.17 6.42 2.09
N PRO A 63 5.04 6.98 2.57
CA PRO A 63 3.98 7.45 1.69
C PRO A 63 4.40 8.50 0.66
N PHE A 64 5.14 9.54 1.04
CA PHE A 64 5.46 10.64 0.12
C PHE A 64 6.42 10.20 -0.99
N THR A 65 7.38 9.32 -0.67
CA THR A 65 8.28 8.70 -1.63
C THR A 65 7.50 7.82 -2.60
N LEU A 66 6.57 6.99 -2.10
CA LEU A 66 5.73 6.15 -2.95
C LEU A 66 4.83 6.99 -3.87
N LEU A 67 4.11 7.98 -3.32
CA LEU A 67 3.21 8.82 -4.11
C LEU A 67 3.97 9.60 -5.19
N SER A 68 5.17 10.10 -4.88
CA SER A 68 6.04 10.76 -5.87
C SER A 68 6.39 9.82 -7.03
N ALA A 69 6.68 8.55 -6.75
CA ALA A 69 6.96 7.55 -7.78
C ALA A 69 5.70 7.16 -8.59
N LEU A 70 4.53 7.12 -7.96
CA LEU A 70 3.27 6.79 -8.62
C LEU A 70 2.75 7.94 -9.49
N ALA A 71 3.02 9.19 -9.12
CA ALA A 71 2.69 10.36 -9.94
C ALA A 71 3.31 10.28 -11.35
N GLY A 72 4.52 9.71 -11.48
CA GLY A 72 5.14 9.46 -12.78
C GLY A 72 4.52 8.29 -13.58
N ALA A 73 3.51 7.61 -13.06
CA ALA A 73 2.88 6.44 -13.67
C ALA A 73 1.36 6.60 -13.92
N THR A 74 0.79 7.76 -13.57
CA THR A 74 -0.64 8.09 -13.66
C THR A 74 -0.84 9.54 -14.10
N GLU A 75 -2.03 9.90 -14.56
CA GLU A 75 -2.35 11.22 -15.13
C GLU A 75 -3.49 11.95 -14.42
N HIS A 76 -4.47 11.24 -13.87
CA HIS A 76 -5.74 11.79 -13.40
C HIS A 76 -6.13 11.36 -11.98
N ILE A 77 -5.78 10.15 -11.57
CA ILE A 77 -6.15 9.66 -10.24
C ILE A 77 -5.44 10.47 -9.15
N GLY A 78 -6.18 10.91 -8.12
CA GLY A 78 -5.63 11.62 -6.98
C GLY A 78 -4.70 10.74 -6.14
N LEU A 79 -3.66 11.34 -5.56
CA LEU A 79 -2.67 10.67 -4.70
C LEU A 79 -2.73 11.26 -3.30
N ILE A 80 -3.21 10.48 -2.33
CA ILE A 80 -3.47 10.95 -0.97
C ILE A 80 -2.71 10.07 0.02
N ALA A 81 -2.05 10.70 0.99
CA ALA A 81 -1.39 10.02 2.10
C ALA A 81 -1.83 10.63 3.44
N THR A 82 -1.82 9.81 4.49
CA THR A 82 -1.72 10.32 5.86
C THR A 82 -0.32 10.92 6.06
N GLY A 83 -0.24 12.11 6.67
CA GLY A 83 1.01 12.74 7.08
C GLY A 83 0.95 13.10 8.56
N SER A 84 2.06 12.91 9.28
CA SER A 84 2.19 13.12 10.73
C SER A 84 3.58 13.59 11.10
#